data_AF-A0A4P7AHW6-F1
#
_entry.id   AF-A0A4P7AHW6-F1
#
_cell.length_a   1.000
_cell.length_b   1.000
_cell.length_c   1.000
_cell.angle_alpha   90.00
_cell.angle_beta   90.00
_cell.angle_gamma   90.00
#
_symmetry.space_group_name_H-M   'P 1'
#
loop_
_entity.id
_entity.type
_entity.pdbx_description
1 polymer ?
#
loop_
_entity_poly.entity_id
_entity_poly.type
_entity_poly.pdbx_seq_one_letter_code
_entity_poly.pdbx_strand_id
1 'polypeptide(L)' 'MEKCQNPECSNEINSQDPKRIYVFDEKIEDEIPVAVCNECYKKSKAEENDIDWSHSVNEEEE' A
#
# COMPACT_ATOMS: atom_id res chain seq x y z
N MET A 1 -13.02 12.44 13.55
CA MET A 1 -12.03 11.39 13.27
C MET A 1 -12.18 10.99 11.82
N GLU A 2 -11.10 11.05 11.06
CA GLU A 2 -11.11 10.64 9.65
C GLU A 2 -11.14 9.10 9.59
N LYS A 3 -11.93 8.54 8.68
CA LYS A 3 -12.08 7.09 8.52
C LYS A 3 -11.20 6.60 7.39
N CYS A 4 -10.68 5.38 7.54
CA CYS A 4 -9.87 4.73 6.51
C CYS A 4 -10.58 4.81 5.16
N GLN A 5 -9.88 5.30 4.14
CA GLN A 5 -10.43 5.41 2.79
C GLN A 5 -10.28 4.12 1.98
N ASN A 6 -9.76 3.05 2.59
CA ASN A 6 -9.77 1.73 1.99
C ASN A 6 -11.20 1.15 2.03
N PRO A 7 -11.83 0.80 0.90
CA PRO A 7 -13.20 0.30 0.85
C PRO A 7 -13.44 -0.96 1.72
N GLU A 8 -12.39 -1.75 1.98
CA GLU A 8 -12.48 -2.96 2.82
C GLU A 8 -12.20 -2.70 4.31
N CYS A 9 -11.99 -1.45 4.73
CA CYS A 9 -11.63 -1.13 6.10
C CYS A 9 -12.46 0.01 6.68
N SER A 10 -13.10 -0.24 7.82
CA SER A 10 -13.90 0.76 8.55
C SER A 10 -13.16 1.37 9.76
N ASN A 11 -11.86 1.13 9.88
CA ASN A 11 -11.07 1.61 11.02
C ASN A 11 -10.83 3.12 10.96
N GLU A 12 -10.55 3.70 12.11
CA GLU A 12 -10.21 5.12 12.23
C GLU A 12 -8.76 5.36 11.79
N ILE A 13 -8.53 6.47 11.09
CA ILE A 13 -7.19 6.90 10.73
C ILE A 13 -6.60 7.63 11.94
N ASN A 14 -5.31 7.39 12.19
CA ASN A 14 -4.59 8.18 13.18
C ASN A 14 -4.38 9.60 12.62
N SER A 15 -5.13 10.58 13.13
CA SER A 15 -5.02 11.98 12.70
C SER A 15 -3.68 12.64 13.07
N GLN A 16 -2.90 12.08 14.00
CA GLN A 16 -1.57 12.59 14.33
C GLN A 16 -0.48 12.12 13.36
N ASP A 17 -0.69 10.97 12.71
CA ASP A 17 0.25 10.39 11.75
C ASP A 17 -0.53 9.71 10.62
N PRO A 18 -1.07 10.49 9.67
CA PRO A 18 -1.89 9.95 8.59
C PRO A 18 -1.01 9.18 7.59
N LYS A 19 -1.16 7.85 7.57
CA LYS A 19 -0.53 6.98 6.59
C LYS A 19 -1.28 7.02 5.26
N ARG A 20 -0.55 6.90 4.15
CA ARG A 20 -1.09 6.91 2.80
C ARG A 20 -0.54 5.74 1.99
N ILE A 21 -1.38 5.15 1.16
CA ILE A 21 -0.99 4.17 0.14
C ILE A 21 -1.31 4.75 -1.23
N TYR A 22 -0.53 4.38 -2.24
CA TYR A 22 -0.82 4.76 -3.62
C TYR A 22 -1.69 3.69 -4.24
N VAL A 23 -2.84 4.10 -4.80
CA VAL A 23 -3.78 3.20 -5.46
C VAL A 23 -3.99 3.73 -6.86
N PHE A 24 -3.84 2.86 -7.85
CA PHE A 24 -4.08 3.20 -9.25
C PHE A 24 -5.58 3.47 -9.48
N ASP A 25 -5.91 4.65 -10.00
CA ASP A 25 -7.28 5.03 -10.36
C ASP A 25 -7.44 5.02 -11.88
N GLU A 26 -8.25 4.08 -12.37
CA GLU A 26 -8.48 3.87 -13.81
C GLU A 26 -9.16 5.06 -14.52
N LYS A 27 -9.79 6.00 -13.80
CA LYS A 27 -10.46 7.16 -14.43
C LYS A 27 -9.48 8.23 -14.84
N ILE A 28 -8.36 8.33 -14.13
CA ILE A 28 -7.30 9.29 -14.39
C ILE A 28 -6.02 8.62 -14.90
N GLU A 29 -6.01 7.29 -14.95
CA GLU A 29 -4.90 6.45 -15.40
C GLU A 29 -3.60 6.73 -14.62
N ASP A 30 -3.74 7.03 -13.32
CA ASP A 30 -2.62 7.47 -12.47
C ASP A 30 -2.80 6.98 -11.02
N GLU A 31 -1.71 7.01 -10.24
CA GLU A 31 -1.69 6.57 -8.86
C GLU A 31 -2.04 7.72 -7.90
N ILE A 32 -3.09 7.53 -7.10
CA ILE A 32 -3.52 8.52 -6.12
C ILE A 32 -3.16 8.11 -4.68
N PRO A 33 -2.71 9.06 -3.85
CA PRO A 33 -2.46 8.80 -2.44
C PRO A 33 -3.78 8.75 -1.66
N VAL A 34 -4.11 7.57 -1.13
CA VAL A 34 -5.31 7.31 -0.33
C VAL A 34 -4.93 7.19 1.15
N ALA A 35 -5.62 7.91 2.04
CA ALA A 35 -5.34 7.89 3.47
C ALA A 35 -5.93 6.64 4.13
N VAL A 36 -5.09 5.86 4.81
CA VAL A 36 -5.49 4.57 5.38
C VAL A 36 -5.05 4.42 6.84
N CYS A 37 -5.70 3.50 7.56
CA CYS A 37 -5.30 3.14 8.91
C CYS A 37 -3.95 2.40 8.92
N ASN A 38 -3.33 2.32 10.11
CA ASN A 38 -2.03 1.66 10.29
C ASN A 38 -2.01 0.19 9.86
N GLU A 39 -3.12 -0.52 10.03
CA GLU A 39 -3.22 -1.94 9.65
C GLU A 39 -3.25 -2.10 8.12
N CYS A 40 -4.06 -1.31 7.41
CA CYS A 40 -4.09 -1.33 5.95
C CYS A 40 -2.76 -0.89 5.35
N TYR A 41 -2.11 0.13 5.94
CA TYR A 41 -0.78 0.55 5.51
C TYR A 41 0.25 -0.57 5.67
N LYS A 42 0.26 -1.26 6.81
CA LYS A 42 1.15 -2.41 7.04
C LYS A 42 0.87 -3.56 6.07
N LYS A 43 -0.39 -3.89 5.83
CA LYS A 43 -0.77 -4.97 4.91
C LYS A 43 -0.32 -4.67 3.48
N SER A 44 -0.61 -3.46 2.99
CA SER A 44 -0.18 -3.01 1.66
C SER A 44 1.34 -3.01 1.54
N LYS A 45 2.07 -2.50 2.55
CA LYS A 45 3.53 -2.56 2.54
C LYS A 45 4.10 -3.97 2.67
N ALA A 46 3.40 -4.88 3.34
CA ALA A 46 3.78 -6.28 3.39
C ALA A 46 3.62 -6.91 2.00
N GLU A 47 2.48 -6.73 1.33
CA GLU A 47 2.29 -7.22 -0.05
C GLU A 47 3.32 -6.61 -1.03
N GLU A 48 3.66 -5.34 -0.90
CA GLU A 48 4.72 -4.71 -1.71
C GLU A 48 6.14 -5.19 -1.36
N ASN A 49 6.40 -5.65 -0.14
CA ASN A 49 7.71 -6.17 0.27
C ASN A 49 7.80 -7.69 0.17
N ASP A 50 6.67 -8.39 -0.03
CA ASP A 50 6.60 -9.82 -0.35
C ASP A 50 6.98 -10.05 -1.83
N ILE A 51 7.95 -9.29 -2.30
CA ILE A 51 8.64 -9.55 -3.56
C ILE A 51 9.46 -10.80 -3.30
N ASP A 52 9.16 -11.87 -4.03
CA ASP A 52 9.94 -13.10 -3.99
C ASP A 52 11.34 -12.83 -4.56
N TRP A 53 12.26 -12.47 -3.67
CA TRP A 53 13.67 -12.26 -4.01
C TRP A 53 14.38 -13.56 -4.40
N SER A 54 13.74 -14.73 -4.25
CA SER A 54 14.32 -16.02 -4.63
C SER A 54 14.47 -16.18 -6.15
N HIS A 55 13.79 -15.35 -6.93
CA HIS A 55 13.95 -15.23 -8.39
C HIS A 55 14.80 -14.02 -8.83
N SER A 56 15.38 -13.24 -7.90
CA SER A 56 16.13 -12.01 -8.23
C SER A 56 17.62 -12.23 -8.49
N VAL A 57 18.11 -13.47 -8.37
CA VAL A 57 19.42 -13.85 -8.91
C VAL A 57 19.23 -14.52 -10.27
N ASN A 58 19.25 -13.72 -11.33
CA ASN A 58 19.72 -14.20 -12.62
C ASN A 58 21.24 -14.38 -12.47
N GLU A 59 21.68 -15.55 -12.01
CA GLU A 59 23.05 -16.02 -12.26
C GLU A 59 23.14 -16.33 -13.77
N GLU A 60 23.23 -15.29 -14.59
CA GLU A 60 23.92 -15.41 -15.87
C GLU A 60 25.40 -15.12 -15.64
N GLU A 61 26.25 -15.98 -16.24
CA GLU A 61 27.72 -15.92 -16.37
C GLU A 61 28.49 -16.44 -15.13
N GLU A 62 29.24 -17.55 -15.15
CA GLU A 62 30.03 -18.21 -16.21
C GLU A 62 30.35 -19.68 -15.80
#